data_AF-A0AAJ6Y397-F1
#
_entry.id   AF-A0AAJ6Y397-F1
#
_cell.length_a   1.000
_cell.length_b   1.000
_cell.length_c   1.000
_cell.angle_alpha   90.00
_cell.angle_beta   90.00
_cell.angle_gamma   90.00
#
_symmetry.space_group_name_H-M   'P 1'
#
loop_
_entity.id
_entity.type
_entity.pdbx_description
1 polymer ?
#
loop_
_entity_poly.entity_id
_entity_poly.type
_entity_poly.pdbx_seq_one_letter_code
_entity_poly.pdbx_strand_id
1 'polypeptide(L)'
;MDINIIATYSDTSGAVRTSRVKMSDLSPSWVLENPADKSHDQPKTSQFQRLEDSSKAGATHEDDVLHSARDHQYGEGGITSSLKLPMSPVKLQRQTARKDRRALRTSVLIQQDKGAADSQAEATAFIWSKSLDTSIKGKYSIWRRDFDSPNSDSTLKLMRDQIIMAKAYANIAKSNNVTTLYNSLMKQSRESQLAIGEAMSDAELHPSALVQAKAMGHVLSIAKDQLYECPTMSRKLRAMLQLNEENVNALKKKSAFLIQLAAKTIPKPLHCLPLQLAADYFLYGYQNKKYLDKEKVQDPSLFHYAIFSDNVLATSVVINSTVQHAKDPQKHVFHIVTDKLNFAAMKMWFIINPPARATVQVENIDDFKWLNASYCSVLRQLESARIKEYYFKANHPSSLASGADNLKYRNPKYLSMLNHLRFYLPEVYPKLAKILFLDDDIVVQKDLTPLWSIDLQGMVNGAVETCKESFHRFDKYLNFSNPKIYNNFDPNACGWAFGMNMFDLKQWKRSNITGIYHHWQDLNEDRTLWKLGTLPPGLITFYNLTYPLDRSWHVLGLGYDPALNQTEIENAAVVHYNGNYKPWLDLAVAKYKPYWSRYVQYDNPYLQQCNIVEE
;
A
#
# COMPACT_ATOMS: atom_id res chain seq x y z
N MET A 1 -3.29 47.37 -9.68
CA MET A 1 -2.01 47.72 -9.04
C MET A 1 -1.38 46.43 -8.55
N ASP A 2 -0.10 46.20 -8.82
CA ASP A 2 0.57 44.98 -8.37
C ASP A 2 1.00 45.14 -6.90
N ILE A 3 0.56 44.22 -6.04
CA ILE A 3 0.71 44.35 -4.59
C ILE A 3 2.04 43.72 -4.18
N ASN A 4 2.90 44.51 -3.53
CA ASN A 4 4.15 44.04 -2.95
C ASN A 4 3.86 43.36 -1.61
N ILE A 5 4.07 42.04 -1.54
CA ILE A 5 3.96 41.23 -0.32
C ILE A 5 5.35 41.09 0.30
N ILE A 6 5.46 41.28 1.61
CA ILE A 6 6.67 40.95 2.36
C ILE A 6 6.50 39.54 2.91
N ALA A 7 7.26 38.59 2.35
CA ALA A 7 7.29 37.21 2.77
C ALA A 7 8.45 36.99 3.75
N THR A 8 8.14 36.48 4.94
CA THR A 8 9.13 36.10 5.95
C THR A 8 9.35 34.58 5.90
N TYR A 9 10.59 34.14 5.75
CA TYR A 9 10.97 32.73 5.66
C TYR A 9 12.21 32.45 6.51
N SER A 10 12.47 31.19 6.84
CA SER A 10 13.74 30.79 7.48
C SER A 10 14.68 30.24 6.43
N ASP A 11 15.93 30.71 6.40
CA ASP A 11 16.96 30.17 5.51
C ASP A 11 17.54 28.84 6.04
N THR A 12 18.45 28.22 5.29
CA THR A 12 19.04 26.91 5.64
C THR A 12 19.89 26.92 6.91
N SER A 13 20.23 28.10 7.45
CA SER A 13 20.87 28.25 8.77
C SER A 13 19.87 28.39 9.93
N GLY A 14 18.57 28.42 9.63
CA GLY A 14 17.50 28.70 10.59
C GLY A 14 17.30 30.19 10.88
N ALA A 15 18.03 31.08 10.21
CA ALA A 15 17.87 32.52 10.38
C ALA A 15 16.62 33.02 9.64
N VAL A 16 15.82 33.84 10.32
CA VAL A 16 14.60 34.42 9.75
C VAL A 16 14.96 35.60 8.84
N ARG A 17 14.56 35.50 7.57
CA ARG A 17 14.79 36.48 6.50
C ARG A 17 13.47 37.00 5.95
N THR A 18 13.49 38.21 5.41
CA THR A 18 12.36 38.80 4.68
C THR A 18 12.74 39.02 3.21
N SER A 19 11.80 38.74 2.31
CA SER A 19 11.89 39.06 0.89
C SER A 19 10.62 39.76 0.43
N ARG A 20 10.70 40.59 -0.60
CA ARG A 20 9.55 41.26 -1.21
C ARG A 20 9.21 40.57 -2.53
N VAL A 21 8.00 40.02 -2.61
CA VAL A 21 7.46 39.27 -3.76
C VAL A 21 6.25 40.01 -4.29
N LYS A 22 6.01 40.01 -5.60
CA LYS A 22 4.80 40.60 -6.18
C LYS A 22 3.68 39.58 -6.20
N MET A 23 2.43 40.04 -6.07
CA MET A 23 1.26 39.17 -6.17
C MET A 23 1.21 38.43 -7.51
N SER A 24 1.68 39.07 -8.59
CA SER A 24 1.78 38.50 -9.94
C SER A 24 2.73 37.30 -10.07
N ASP A 25 3.69 37.14 -9.15
CA ASP A 25 4.66 36.04 -9.14
C ASP A 25 4.18 34.82 -8.30
N LEU A 26 3.01 34.91 -7.66
CA LEU A 26 2.46 33.85 -6.79
C LEU A 26 1.53 32.89 -7.55
N SER A 27 1.49 31.63 -7.10
CA SER A 27 0.57 30.63 -7.63
C SER A 27 -0.90 31.06 -7.44
N PRO A 28 -1.79 30.85 -8.43
CA PRO A 28 -3.23 31.16 -8.32
C PRO A 28 -3.98 30.32 -7.26
N SER A 29 -3.28 29.40 -6.57
CA SER A 29 -3.79 28.69 -5.40
C SER A 29 -3.78 29.50 -4.10
N TRP A 30 -3.19 30.70 -4.07
CA TRP A 30 -3.15 31.56 -2.89
C TRP A 30 -4.42 32.42 -2.80
N VAL A 31 -5.16 32.29 -1.69
CA VAL A 31 -6.36 33.08 -1.41
C VAL A 31 -6.01 34.17 -0.39
N LEU A 32 -6.32 35.42 -0.72
CA LEU A 32 -6.10 36.56 0.15
C LEU A 32 -7.35 36.80 1.03
N GLU A 33 -7.34 36.31 2.27
CA GLU A 33 -8.41 36.62 3.22
C GLU A 33 -8.23 38.04 3.78
N ASN A 34 -9.16 38.94 3.47
CA ASN A 34 -9.17 40.30 3.99
C ASN A 34 -9.97 40.35 5.31
N PRO A 35 -9.40 40.74 6.46
CA PRO A 35 -10.07 40.60 7.77
C PRO A 35 -11.37 41.41 7.97
N ALA A 36 -11.69 42.33 7.06
CA ALA A 36 -12.81 43.26 7.18
C ALA A 36 -14.16 42.70 6.69
N ASP A 37 -14.18 41.70 5.80
CA ASP A 37 -15.43 41.15 5.24
C ASP A 37 -15.94 39.96 6.06
N LYS A 38 -16.52 40.27 7.23
CA LYS A 38 -17.37 39.36 8.00
C LYS A 38 -18.63 40.07 8.48
N SER A 39 -19.65 40.11 7.63
CA SER A 39 -21.03 40.38 8.08
C SER A 39 -22.01 39.38 7.44
N HIS A 40 -22.85 38.78 8.29
CA HIS A 40 -24.05 37.97 8.03
C HIS A 40 -23.97 36.94 6.86
N ASP A 41 -23.77 35.64 7.13
CA ASP A 41 -24.79 34.80 7.75
C ASP A 41 -24.25 33.63 8.62
N GLN A 42 -25.03 33.19 9.61
CA GLN A 42 -24.75 31.99 10.41
C GLN A 42 -25.34 30.73 9.75
N PRO A 43 -24.72 29.55 9.95
CA PRO A 43 -25.27 28.68 10.99
C PRO A 43 -24.26 27.86 11.81
N LYS A 44 -24.54 27.80 13.12
CA LYS A 44 -24.38 26.64 14.03
C LYS A 44 -23.02 25.91 14.07
N THR A 45 -22.20 26.35 15.02
CA THR A 45 -21.43 25.56 15.98
C THR A 45 -21.18 24.07 15.69
N SER A 46 -19.93 23.73 15.41
CA SER A 46 -19.35 22.42 15.79
C SER A 46 -18.00 22.65 16.47
N GLN A 47 -17.78 21.98 17.61
CA GLN A 47 -16.59 22.20 18.44
C GLN A 47 -15.37 21.51 17.83
N PHE A 48 -14.38 22.29 17.40
CA PHE A 48 -13.03 21.77 17.14
C PHE A 48 -12.27 21.68 18.46
N GLN A 49 -12.12 20.46 18.97
CA GLN A 49 -11.28 20.18 20.13
C GLN A 49 -9.81 20.17 19.68
N ARG A 50 -9.07 21.24 20.05
CA ARG A 50 -7.64 21.38 19.75
C ARG A 50 -6.84 20.42 20.64
N LEU A 51 -6.24 19.39 20.06
CA LEU A 51 -5.14 18.66 20.72
C LEU A 51 -3.86 19.50 20.57
N GLU A 52 -3.26 19.86 21.69
CA GLU A 52 -1.92 20.45 21.74
C GLU A 52 -0.90 19.36 22.05
N ASP A 53 -0.07 19.01 21.07
CA ASP A 53 1.16 18.24 21.29
C ASP A 53 2.27 19.20 21.74
N SER A 54 2.61 19.17 23.03
CA SER A 54 3.76 19.92 23.56
C SER A 54 5.04 19.08 23.51
N SER A 55 5.96 19.45 22.62
CA SER A 55 7.33 18.92 22.63
C SER A 55 8.34 20.03 22.35
N LYS A 56 9.05 20.46 23.40
CA LYS A 56 10.29 21.24 23.32
C LYS A 56 11.28 20.74 24.36
N ALA A 57 12.42 20.25 23.90
CA ALA A 57 13.70 20.56 24.54
C ALA A 57 14.10 21.99 24.11
N GLY A 58 14.91 22.77 24.82
CA GLY A 58 15.60 22.55 26.10
C GLY A 58 16.97 23.24 26.05
N ALA A 59 17.29 24.12 27.00
CA ALA A 59 18.64 24.72 27.14
C ALA A 59 18.87 25.42 28.50
N THR A 60 20.06 25.15 29.08
CA THR A 60 20.95 26.00 29.90
C THR A 60 20.51 26.69 31.21
N HIS A 61 21.21 26.26 32.29
CA HIS A 61 21.86 27.02 33.37
C HIS A 61 21.15 28.19 34.10
N GLU A 62 21.12 28.08 35.44
CA GLU A 62 21.99 28.86 36.34
C GLU A 62 22.14 28.12 37.70
N ASP A 63 23.22 28.40 38.44
CA ASP A 63 23.54 27.80 39.76
C ASP A 63 22.94 28.60 40.92
N ASP A 64 22.52 27.94 42.02
CA ASP A 64 22.78 28.43 43.40
C ASP A 64 22.44 27.39 44.50
N VAL A 65 23.48 26.67 44.95
CA VAL A 65 24.11 26.81 46.29
C VAL A 65 23.24 26.79 47.61
N LEU A 66 23.71 25.95 48.56
CA LEU A 66 23.59 25.95 50.05
C LEU A 66 22.58 25.07 50.84
N HIS A 67 23.19 24.18 51.67
CA HIS A 67 22.80 23.68 53.01
C HIS A 67 21.46 22.92 53.18
N SER A 68 21.28 21.81 53.92
CA SER A 68 21.93 21.07 55.04
C SER A 68 20.72 20.46 55.83
N ALA A 69 20.79 19.47 56.71
CA ALA A 69 21.88 18.73 57.32
C ALA A 69 21.46 17.27 57.64
N ARG A 70 22.39 16.52 58.24
CA ARG A 70 22.32 15.14 58.73
C ARG A 70 21.16 14.87 59.71
N ASP A 71 20.79 13.59 59.86
CA ASP A 71 21.18 12.89 61.10
C ASP A 71 21.40 11.37 60.96
N HIS A 72 22.15 10.79 61.92
CA HIS A 72 22.49 9.35 62.02
C HIS A 72 21.38 8.58 62.80
N GLN A 73 21.33 7.24 63.00
CA GLN A 73 22.36 6.30 63.48
C GLN A 73 21.82 4.82 63.43
N TYR A 74 22.69 3.82 63.19
CA TYR A 74 22.69 2.36 63.57
C TYR A 74 21.37 1.71 64.10
N GLY A 75 20.91 0.49 63.79
CA GLY A 75 21.36 -0.73 63.06
C GLY A 75 20.20 -1.77 63.13
N GLU A 76 20.27 -3.08 62.90
CA GLU A 76 21.25 -4.04 62.33
C GLU A 76 20.52 -5.37 61.96
N GLY A 77 21.06 -6.22 61.07
CA GLY A 77 20.76 -7.66 60.99
C GLY A 77 19.68 -8.19 60.01
N GLY A 78 20.10 -8.96 58.99
CA GLY A 78 19.35 -10.15 58.55
C GLY A 78 18.82 -10.29 57.10
N ILE A 79 19.50 -11.14 56.30
CA ILE A 79 18.95 -12.06 55.27
C ILE A 79 18.52 -11.48 53.89
N THR A 80 19.46 -11.58 52.95
CA THR A 80 19.33 -11.82 51.49
C THR A 80 18.02 -11.46 50.76
N SER A 81 18.09 -10.45 49.88
CA SER A 81 17.20 -10.34 48.71
C SER A 81 18.00 -10.46 47.40
N SER A 82 17.46 -11.17 46.42
CA SER A 82 18.08 -11.34 45.11
C SER A 82 18.07 -10.02 44.32
N LEU A 83 19.24 -9.50 43.97
CA LEU A 83 19.42 -8.30 43.14
C LEU A 83 18.65 -8.40 41.81
N LYS A 84 17.52 -7.70 41.71
CA LYS A 84 16.91 -7.36 40.42
C LYS A 84 17.68 -6.16 39.85
N LEU A 85 18.39 -6.38 38.73
CA LEU A 85 19.05 -5.30 37.99
C LEU A 85 18.06 -4.17 37.66
N PRO A 86 18.44 -2.89 37.82
CA PRO A 86 17.56 -1.77 37.53
C PRO A 86 17.21 -1.74 36.03
N MET A 87 15.91 -1.72 35.72
CA MET A 87 15.45 -1.62 34.33
C MET A 87 15.72 -0.22 33.77
N SER A 88 16.19 -0.14 32.53
CA SER A 88 16.46 1.16 31.89
C SER A 88 15.18 2.01 31.73
N PRO A 89 15.29 3.35 31.74
CA PRO A 89 14.13 4.25 31.60
C PRO A 89 13.28 3.96 30.35
N VAL A 90 13.92 3.56 29.25
CA VAL A 90 13.27 3.16 27.99
C VAL A 90 12.42 1.88 28.17
N LYS A 91 12.87 0.90 28.96
CA LYS A 91 12.05 -0.28 29.28
C LYS A 91 10.84 0.11 30.15
N LEU A 92 11.00 1.05 31.07
CA LEU A 92 9.92 1.55 31.91
C LEU A 92 8.85 2.31 31.10
N GLN A 93 9.24 3.28 30.26
CA GLN A 93 8.32 3.98 29.35
C GLN A 93 7.58 3.00 28.42
N ARG A 94 8.29 2.02 27.83
CA ARG A 94 7.67 0.98 27.00
C ARG A 94 6.67 0.13 27.79
N GLN A 95 6.89 -0.10 29.09
CA GLN A 95 5.96 -0.82 29.96
C GLN A 95 4.71 -0.01 30.29
N THR A 96 4.84 1.29 30.59
CA THR A 96 3.72 2.20 30.83
C THR A 96 2.84 2.32 29.57
N ALA A 97 3.44 2.68 28.43
CA ALA A 97 2.73 2.77 27.14
C ALA A 97 2.15 1.42 26.63
N ARG A 98 2.52 0.28 27.23
CA ARG A 98 1.84 -1.02 27.03
C ARG A 98 0.64 -1.18 27.97
N LYS A 99 0.73 -0.77 29.24
CA LYS A 99 -0.42 -0.75 30.17
C LYS A 99 -1.53 0.19 29.68
N ASP A 100 -1.18 1.37 29.19
CA ASP A 100 -2.17 2.37 28.74
C ASP A 100 -2.93 1.88 27.50
N ARG A 101 -2.23 1.25 26.55
CA ARG A 101 -2.86 0.59 25.39
C ARG A 101 -3.74 -0.61 25.79
N ARG A 102 -3.41 -1.33 26.86
CA ARG A 102 -4.27 -2.41 27.42
C ARG A 102 -5.53 -1.83 28.07
N ALA A 103 -5.42 -0.75 28.83
CA ALA A 103 -6.56 -0.05 29.41
C ALA A 103 -7.51 0.48 28.32
N LEU A 104 -6.97 1.14 27.29
CA LEU A 104 -7.75 1.70 26.17
C LEU A 104 -8.45 0.62 25.33
N ARG A 105 -7.79 -0.52 25.04
CA ARG A 105 -8.45 -1.65 24.36
C ARG A 105 -9.56 -2.26 25.21
N THR A 106 -9.36 -2.33 26.53
CA THR A 106 -10.36 -2.87 27.46
C THR A 106 -11.57 -1.95 27.55
N SER A 107 -11.40 -0.62 27.60
CA SER A 107 -12.51 0.33 27.64
C SER A 107 -13.30 0.36 26.32
N VAL A 108 -12.64 0.29 25.16
CA VAL A 108 -13.32 0.20 23.84
C VAL A 108 -14.15 -1.08 23.73
N LEU A 109 -13.62 -2.22 24.18
CA LEU A 109 -14.37 -3.49 24.22
C LEU A 109 -15.56 -3.47 25.19
N ILE A 110 -15.50 -2.68 26.26
CA ILE A 110 -16.61 -2.50 27.21
C ILE A 110 -17.66 -1.52 26.66
N GLN A 111 -17.26 -0.49 25.90
CA GLN A 111 -18.19 0.50 25.34
C GLN A 111 -19.05 -0.04 24.18
N GLN A 112 -18.65 -1.13 23.52
CA GLN A 112 -19.48 -1.79 22.50
C GLN A 112 -20.70 -2.56 23.08
N ASP A 113 -20.81 -2.74 24.41
CA ASP A 113 -21.92 -3.46 25.07
C ASP A 113 -23.02 -2.53 25.64
N LYS A 114 -23.24 -1.34 25.05
CA LYS A 114 -24.33 -0.42 25.44
C LYS A 114 -25.67 -0.71 24.72
N GLY A 115 -26.17 -1.92 24.87
CA GLY A 115 -27.48 -2.20 25.49
C GLY A 115 -28.78 -1.62 24.91
N ALA A 116 -28.84 -1.19 23.64
CA ALA A 116 -30.09 -0.69 23.03
C ALA A 116 -30.46 -1.32 21.68
N ALA A 117 -29.61 -2.15 21.07
CA ALA A 117 -29.83 -2.74 19.74
C ALA A 117 -30.15 -4.25 19.75
N ASP A 118 -29.96 -4.93 20.89
CA ASP A 118 -29.86 -6.40 20.93
C ASP A 118 -31.16 -7.12 20.57
N SER A 119 -32.32 -6.66 21.03
CA SER A 119 -33.61 -7.36 20.86
C SER A 119 -34.01 -7.55 19.39
N GLN A 120 -33.68 -6.57 18.54
CA GLN A 120 -34.02 -6.59 17.12
C GLN A 120 -32.88 -7.20 16.27
N ALA A 121 -31.63 -7.07 16.72
CA ALA A 121 -30.47 -7.72 16.12
C ALA A 121 -30.49 -9.25 16.30
N GLU A 122 -30.86 -9.76 17.48
CA GLU A 122 -30.92 -11.21 17.73
C GLU A 122 -32.02 -11.91 16.89
N ALA A 123 -33.16 -11.26 16.69
CA ALA A 123 -34.22 -11.77 15.81
C ALA A 123 -33.81 -11.77 14.32
N THR A 124 -33.08 -10.73 13.88
CA THR A 124 -32.57 -10.64 12.51
C THR A 124 -31.46 -11.67 12.26
N ALA A 125 -30.54 -11.84 13.21
CA ALA A 125 -29.52 -12.87 13.20
C ALA A 125 -30.13 -14.28 13.18
N PHE A 126 -31.23 -14.54 13.90
CA PHE A 126 -31.90 -15.84 13.88
C PHE A 126 -32.34 -16.27 12.48
N ILE A 127 -32.90 -15.36 11.67
CA ILE A 127 -33.35 -15.68 10.30
C ILE A 127 -32.15 -16.03 9.40
N TRP A 128 -31.09 -15.22 9.42
CA TRP A 128 -29.85 -15.49 8.68
C TRP A 128 -29.10 -16.73 9.17
N SER A 129 -29.22 -17.07 10.46
CA SER A 129 -28.54 -18.22 11.06
C SER A 129 -28.99 -19.57 10.48
N LYS A 130 -30.15 -19.61 9.79
CA LYS A 130 -30.68 -20.79 9.09
C LYS A 130 -30.10 -20.98 7.69
N SER A 131 -29.56 -19.93 7.05
CA SER A 131 -28.91 -20.03 5.73
C SER A 131 -27.38 -20.14 5.81
N LEU A 132 -26.82 -20.28 7.02
CA LEU A 132 -25.39 -20.45 7.22
C LEU A 132 -24.97 -21.86 6.77
N ASP A 133 -24.35 -21.95 5.59
CA ASP A 133 -23.68 -23.15 5.12
C ASP A 133 -22.58 -23.55 6.12
N THR A 134 -22.70 -24.75 6.69
CA THR A 134 -21.75 -25.32 7.66
C THR A 134 -20.68 -26.18 6.98
N SER A 135 -20.65 -26.22 5.64
CA SER A 135 -19.52 -26.79 4.91
C SER A 135 -18.23 -26.11 5.36
N ILE A 136 -17.26 -26.93 5.79
CA ILE A 136 -15.95 -26.44 6.21
C ILE A 136 -15.22 -25.97 4.95
N LYS A 137 -15.44 -24.70 4.58
CA LYS A 137 -14.66 -24.02 3.53
C LYS A 137 -13.19 -24.11 3.91
N GLY A 138 -12.46 -24.95 3.16
CA GLY A 138 -11.16 -25.48 3.56
C GLY A 138 -10.18 -24.41 4.01
N LYS A 139 -9.47 -24.67 5.12
CA LYS A 139 -8.45 -23.84 5.82
C LYS A 139 -8.01 -22.56 5.07
N TYR A 140 -8.84 -21.51 5.06
CA TYR A 140 -8.49 -20.20 4.49
C TYR A 140 -7.58 -19.38 5.43
N SER A 141 -6.37 -19.90 5.68
CA SER A 141 -5.27 -19.15 6.29
C SER A 141 -3.94 -19.58 5.70
N ILE A 142 -3.55 -18.93 4.59
CA ILE A 142 -2.20 -19.02 4.03
C ILE A 142 -1.15 -18.63 5.11
N TRP A 143 -1.52 -17.69 5.98
CA TRP A 143 -0.79 -17.22 7.17
C TRP A 143 -0.71 -18.20 8.36
N ARG A 144 -1.01 -19.49 8.18
CA ARG A 144 -1.03 -20.46 9.29
C ARG A 144 -0.65 -21.90 8.88
N ARG A 145 0.33 -22.06 7.98
CA ARG A 145 1.02 -23.34 7.78
C ARG A 145 2.22 -23.52 8.72
N ASP A 146 2.87 -22.42 9.12
CA ASP A 146 4.17 -22.46 9.81
C ASP A 146 4.07 -22.64 11.34
N PHE A 147 2.87 -22.96 11.85
CA PHE A 147 2.58 -23.16 13.28
C PHE A 147 1.65 -24.35 13.54
N ASP A 148 1.88 -25.46 12.83
CA ASP A 148 1.56 -26.78 13.41
C ASP A 148 2.64 -27.10 14.46
N SER A 149 2.47 -26.52 15.66
CA SER A 149 3.29 -26.80 16.83
C SER A 149 3.23 -28.30 17.15
N PRO A 150 4.36 -29.03 17.20
CA PRO A 150 4.38 -30.44 17.58
C PRO A 150 4.03 -30.63 19.07
N ASN A 151 4.04 -29.57 19.87
CA ASN A 151 3.56 -29.57 21.24
C ASN A 151 2.07 -29.25 21.28
N SER A 152 1.28 -30.10 21.93
CA SER A 152 -0.14 -29.82 22.18
C SER A 152 -0.27 -28.67 23.18
N ASP A 153 -0.44 -27.43 22.71
CA ASP A 153 -0.77 -26.24 23.51
C ASP A 153 -2.17 -26.35 24.16
N SER A 154 -2.35 -27.35 25.02
CA SER A 154 -3.64 -27.75 25.58
C SER A 154 -4.13 -26.76 26.63
N THR A 155 -3.22 -26.13 27.38
CA THR A 155 -3.59 -25.21 28.47
C THR A 155 -4.07 -23.89 27.91
N LEU A 156 -3.35 -23.33 26.93
CA LEU A 156 -3.69 -22.09 26.23
C LEU A 156 -4.99 -22.24 25.42
N LYS A 157 -5.20 -23.39 24.77
CA LYS A 157 -6.47 -23.72 24.09
C LYS A 157 -7.62 -23.81 25.11
N LEU A 158 -7.45 -24.63 26.16
CA LEU A 158 -8.45 -24.77 27.24
C LEU A 158 -8.87 -23.43 27.84
N MET A 159 -7.92 -22.56 28.20
CA MET A 159 -8.25 -21.26 28.80
C MET A 159 -8.96 -20.32 27.81
N ARG A 160 -8.61 -20.37 26.51
CA ARG A 160 -9.31 -19.61 25.46
C ARG A 160 -10.76 -20.11 25.29
N ASP A 161 -10.96 -21.42 25.27
CA ASP A 161 -12.28 -22.05 25.16
C ASP A 161 -13.15 -21.78 26.39
N GLN A 162 -12.57 -21.87 27.59
CA GLN A 162 -13.22 -21.49 28.85
C GLN A 162 -13.68 -20.02 28.84
N ILE A 163 -12.89 -19.09 28.30
CA ILE A 163 -13.30 -17.67 28.16
C ILE A 163 -14.47 -17.52 27.17
N ILE A 164 -14.50 -18.30 26.08
CA ILE A 164 -15.63 -18.29 25.12
C ILE A 164 -16.90 -18.80 25.81
N MET A 165 -16.83 -19.94 26.52
CA MET A 165 -17.95 -20.48 27.28
C MET A 165 -18.40 -19.52 28.39
N ALA A 166 -17.47 -18.88 29.10
CA ALA A 166 -17.80 -17.95 30.18
C ALA A 166 -18.57 -16.73 29.66
N LYS A 167 -18.23 -16.22 28.47
CA LYS A 167 -19.00 -15.16 27.81
C LYS A 167 -20.37 -15.62 27.35
N ALA A 168 -20.50 -16.85 26.84
CA ALA A 168 -21.79 -17.41 26.44
C ALA A 168 -22.73 -17.54 27.65
N TYR A 169 -22.26 -18.15 28.75
CA TYR A 169 -23.01 -18.23 30.00
C TYR A 169 -23.27 -16.86 30.64
N ALA A 170 -22.33 -15.92 30.60
CA ALA A 170 -22.53 -14.58 31.13
C ALA A 170 -23.67 -13.86 30.39
N ASN A 171 -23.74 -13.98 29.06
CA ASN A 171 -24.86 -13.42 28.30
C ASN A 171 -26.21 -14.05 28.68
N ILE A 172 -26.26 -15.37 28.87
CA ILE A 172 -27.48 -16.06 29.34
C ILE A 172 -27.85 -15.60 30.76
N ALA A 173 -26.87 -15.48 31.66
CA ALA A 173 -27.07 -14.96 33.01
C ALA A 173 -27.61 -13.52 33.01
N LYS A 174 -27.09 -12.66 32.11
CA LYS A 174 -27.56 -11.28 31.89
C LYS A 174 -29.02 -11.26 31.42
N SER A 175 -29.40 -12.10 30.46
CA SER A 175 -30.79 -12.24 30.00
C SER A 175 -31.74 -12.80 31.07
N ASN A 176 -31.26 -13.70 31.92
CA ASN A 176 -32.03 -14.33 33.00
C ASN A 176 -31.99 -13.53 34.33
N ASN A 177 -31.44 -12.31 34.33
CA ASN A 177 -31.23 -11.45 35.51
C ASN A 177 -30.39 -12.07 36.65
N VAL A 178 -29.56 -13.09 36.38
CA VAL A 178 -28.67 -13.75 37.36
C VAL A 178 -27.36 -12.97 37.49
N THR A 179 -27.44 -11.79 38.11
CA THR A 179 -26.35 -10.80 38.19
C THR A 179 -25.11 -11.28 38.95
N THR A 180 -25.26 -12.10 39.99
CA THR A 180 -24.14 -12.65 40.79
C THR A 180 -23.25 -13.58 39.97
N LEU A 181 -23.86 -14.47 39.20
CA LEU A 181 -23.16 -15.40 38.30
C LEU A 181 -22.54 -14.68 37.11
N TYR A 182 -23.25 -13.71 36.52
CA TYR A 182 -22.71 -12.82 35.49
C TYR A 182 -21.42 -12.12 35.95
N ASN A 183 -21.45 -11.49 37.12
CA ASN A 183 -20.29 -10.79 37.69
C ASN A 183 -19.12 -11.76 37.97
N SER A 184 -19.41 -12.98 38.44
CA SER A 184 -18.41 -14.01 38.71
C SER A 184 -17.71 -14.50 37.43
N LEU A 185 -18.49 -14.81 36.38
CA LEU A 185 -17.98 -15.20 35.06
C LEU A 185 -17.13 -14.08 34.43
N MET A 186 -17.61 -12.83 34.49
CA MET A 186 -16.90 -11.68 33.93
C MET A 186 -15.63 -11.32 34.71
N LYS A 187 -15.62 -11.46 36.04
CA LYS A 187 -14.40 -11.33 36.86
C LYS A 187 -13.38 -12.40 36.45
N GLN A 188 -13.78 -13.66 36.43
CA GLN A 188 -12.87 -14.77 36.16
C GLN A 188 -12.37 -14.77 34.70
N SER A 189 -13.16 -14.24 33.77
CA SER A 189 -12.70 -13.99 32.39
C SER A 189 -11.59 -12.95 32.31
N ARG A 190 -11.60 -11.90 33.16
CA ARG A 190 -10.53 -10.88 33.20
C ARG A 190 -9.25 -11.45 33.80
N GLU A 191 -9.37 -12.18 34.91
CA GLU A 191 -8.26 -12.90 35.56
C GLU A 191 -7.56 -13.87 34.58
N SER A 192 -8.35 -14.66 33.84
CA SER A 192 -7.85 -15.61 32.86
C SER A 192 -7.19 -14.92 31.66
N GLN A 193 -7.75 -13.79 31.19
CA GLN A 193 -7.13 -12.97 30.13
C GLN A 193 -5.81 -12.34 30.57
N LEU A 194 -5.69 -11.91 31.83
CA LEU A 194 -4.44 -11.39 32.37
C LEU A 194 -3.34 -12.46 32.47
N ALA A 195 -3.71 -13.70 32.81
CA ALA A 195 -2.78 -14.82 32.87
C ALA A 195 -2.34 -15.36 31.49
N ILE A 196 -3.21 -15.27 30.47
CA ILE A 196 -2.84 -15.56 29.07
C ILE A 196 -1.97 -14.44 28.49
N GLY A 197 -2.36 -13.17 28.70
CA GLY A 197 -1.63 -12.02 28.18
C GLY A 197 -1.51 -12.03 26.65
N GLU A 198 -0.26 -12.07 26.16
CA GLU A 198 0.09 -12.14 24.74
C GLU A 198 0.67 -13.51 24.34
N ALA A 199 0.55 -14.53 25.21
CA ALA A 199 1.13 -15.86 25.02
C ALA A 199 0.61 -16.55 23.74
N MET A 200 1.56 -17.03 22.93
CA MET A 200 1.31 -17.78 21.70
C MET A 200 1.46 -19.30 21.88
N SER A 201 2.20 -19.73 22.91
CA SER A 201 2.40 -21.13 23.31
C SER A 201 2.14 -21.35 24.81
N ASP A 202 1.98 -22.60 25.26
CA ASP A 202 1.84 -22.94 26.69
C ASP A 202 3.07 -22.49 27.52
N ALA A 203 4.26 -22.42 26.91
CA ALA A 203 5.51 -22.00 27.56
C ALA A 203 5.58 -20.49 27.88
N GLU A 204 4.76 -19.67 27.24
CA GLU A 204 4.69 -18.22 27.45
C GLU A 204 3.64 -17.80 28.49
N LEU A 205 2.86 -18.75 29.00
CA LEU A 205 1.80 -18.49 29.99
C LEU A 205 2.36 -17.97 31.32
N HIS A 206 1.63 -17.08 31.98
CA HIS A 206 1.97 -16.65 33.32
C HIS A 206 1.87 -17.85 34.30
N PRO A 207 2.74 -17.99 35.33
CA PRO A 207 2.70 -19.12 36.27
C PRO A 207 1.35 -19.36 36.98
N SER A 208 0.51 -18.33 37.09
CA SER A 208 -0.86 -18.46 37.63
C SER A 208 -1.89 -19.02 36.64
N ALA A 209 -1.56 -19.25 35.37
CA ALA A 209 -2.48 -19.67 34.33
C ALA A 209 -3.27 -20.93 34.70
N LEU A 210 -2.60 -21.96 35.20
CA LEU A 210 -3.26 -23.21 35.65
C LEU A 210 -4.22 -22.98 36.84
N VAL A 211 -3.87 -22.07 37.75
CA VAL A 211 -4.75 -21.70 38.88
C VAL A 211 -6.00 -20.99 38.37
N GLN A 212 -5.83 -20.05 37.43
CA GLN A 212 -6.95 -19.31 36.84
C GLN A 212 -7.83 -20.18 35.96
N ALA A 213 -7.27 -21.17 35.25
CA ALA A 213 -8.00 -22.17 34.47
C ALA A 213 -8.86 -23.08 35.37
N LYS A 214 -8.35 -23.48 36.54
CA LYS A 214 -9.11 -24.24 37.55
C LYS A 214 -10.24 -23.40 38.16
N ALA A 215 -9.95 -22.17 38.57
CA ALA A 215 -10.96 -21.25 39.09
C ALA A 215 -12.06 -20.94 38.05
N MET A 216 -11.69 -20.75 36.78
CA MET A 216 -12.65 -20.61 35.68
C MET A 216 -13.50 -21.87 35.48
N GLY A 217 -12.88 -23.06 35.49
CA GLY A 217 -13.60 -24.34 35.39
C GLY A 217 -14.66 -24.51 36.49
N HIS A 218 -14.36 -24.10 37.72
CA HIS A 218 -15.32 -24.14 38.82
C HIS A 218 -16.54 -23.22 38.58
N VAL A 219 -16.32 -21.96 38.19
CA VAL A 219 -17.42 -21.02 37.89
C VAL A 219 -18.24 -21.48 36.67
N LEU A 220 -17.59 -22.08 35.66
CA LEU A 220 -18.25 -22.66 34.50
C LEU A 220 -19.10 -23.89 34.85
N SER A 221 -18.69 -24.72 35.82
CA SER A 221 -19.52 -25.84 36.28
C SER A 221 -20.83 -25.32 36.89
N ILE A 222 -20.73 -24.36 37.82
CA ILE A 222 -21.91 -23.72 38.43
C ILE A 222 -22.81 -23.10 37.36
N ALA A 223 -22.22 -22.41 36.37
CA ALA A 223 -22.98 -21.81 35.28
C ALA A 223 -23.65 -22.84 34.37
N LYS A 224 -23.02 -24.00 34.13
CA LYS A 224 -23.61 -25.11 33.41
C LYS A 224 -24.82 -25.66 34.16
N ASP A 225 -24.65 -25.97 35.44
CA ASP A 225 -25.70 -26.62 36.24
C ASP A 225 -26.93 -25.71 36.45
N GLN A 226 -26.77 -24.39 36.37
CA GLN A 226 -27.85 -23.41 36.53
C GLN A 226 -28.46 -22.87 35.23
N LEU A 227 -27.72 -22.85 34.11
CA LEU A 227 -28.11 -22.12 32.88
C LEU A 227 -27.98 -22.93 31.58
N TYR A 228 -27.54 -24.19 31.62
CA TYR A 228 -27.33 -24.97 30.40
C TYR A 228 -28.63 -25.48 29.80
N GLU A 229 -29.07 -24.81 28.73
CA GLU A 229 -30.07 -25.32 27.80
C GLU A 229 -29.43 -25.47 26.41
N CYS A 230 -29.40 -26.69 25.87
CA CYS A 230 -28.70 -26.97 24.61
C CYS A 230 -29.18 -26.08 23.43
N PRO A 231 -30.50 -25.84 23.22
CA PRO A 231 -30.97 -24.94 22.17
C PRO A 231 -30.52 -23.48 22.38
N THR A 232 -30.55 -23.01 23.64
CA THR A 232 -30.17 -21.64 24.02
C THR A 232 -28.66 -21.42 23.87
N MET A 233 -27.86 -22.37 24.34
CA MET A 233 -26.39 -22.33 24.23
C MET A 233 -25.95 -22.40 22.76
N SER A 234 -26.52 -23.31 21.97
CA SER A 234 -26.26 -23.42 20.53
C SER A 234 -26.60 -22.11 19.79
N ARG A 235 -27.74 -21.49 20.10
CA ARG A 235 -28.14 -20.19 19.55
C ARG A 235 -27.14 -19.08 19.93
N LYS A 236 -26.72 -18.99 21.19
CA LYS A 236 -25.79 -17.93 21.64
C LYS A 236 -24.40 -18.11 21.05
N LEU A 237 -23.87 -19.34 20.99
CA LEU A 237 -22.59 -19.64 20.34
C LEU A 237 -22.62 -19.31 18.83
N ARG A 238 -23.73 -19.61 18.14
CA ARG A 238 -23.89 -19.24 16.71
C ARG A 238 -23.92 -17.73 16.50
N ALA A 239 -24.64 -16.98 17.34
CA ALA A 239 -24.66 -15.52 17.29
C ALA A 239 -23.26 -14.91 17.59
N MET A 240 -22.54 -15.47 18.57
CA MET A 240 -21.16 -15.08 18.87
C MET A 240 -20.19 -15.39 17.73
N LEU A 241 -20.37 -16.51 17.01
CA LEU A 241 -19.58 -16.83 15.83
C LEU A 241 -19.81 -15.80 14.72
N GLN A 242 -21.06 -15.54 14.36
CA GLN A 242 -21.42 -14.54 13.34
C GLN A 242 -20.85 -13.15 13.68
N LEU A 243 -21.03 -12.67 14.91
CA LEU A 243 -20.49 -11.38 15.35
C LEU A 243 -18.95 -11.35 15.24
N ASN A 244 -18.26 -12.44 15.54
CA ASN A 244 -16.81 -12.52 15.40
C ASN A 244 -16.38 -12.56 13.92
N GLU A 245 -17.11 -13.25 13.04
CA GLU A 245 -16.87 -13.25 11.59
C GLU A 245 -17.06 -11.86 10.99
N GLU A 246 -18.14 -11.16 11.35
CA GLU A 246 -18.40 -9.77 10.95
C GLU A 246 -17.29 -8.82 11.44
N ASN A 247 -16.87 -8.94 12.71
CA ASN A 247 -15.74 -8.17 13.25
C ASN A 247 -14.42 -8.48 12.53
N VAL A 248 -14.10 -9.75 12.26
CA VAL A 248 -12.91 -10.15 11.48
C VAL A 248 -12.99 -9.59 10.06
N ASN A 249 -14.15 -9.60 9.43
CA ASN A 249 -14.35 -9.03 8.09
C ASN A 249 -14.23 -7.50 8.09
N ALA A 250 -14.72 -6.81 9.12
CA ALA A 250 -14.53 -5.37 9.30
C ALA A 250 -13.04 -5.01 9.52
N LEU A 251 -12.31 -5.78 10.35
CA LEU A 251 -10.88 -5.62 10.57
C LEU A 251 -10.06 -5.92 9.31
N LYS A 252 -10.41 -6.95 8.53
CA LYS A 252 -9.81 -7.25 7.21
C LYS A 252 -10.01 -6.08 6.24
N LYS A 253 -11.22 -5.53 6.14
CA LYS A 253 -11.51 -4.34 5.32
C LYS A 253 -10.68 -3.13 5.76
N LYS A 254 -10.57 -2.87 7.07
CA LYS A 254 -9.75 -1.78 7.63
C LYS A 254 -8.25 -1.99 7.38
N SER A 255 -7.75 -3.21 7.51
CA SER A 255 -6.36 -3.56 7.22
C SER A 255 -6.03 -3.37 5.73
N ALA A 256 -6.87 -3.89 4.83
CA ALA A 256 -6.71 -3.72 3.39
C ALA A 256 -6.74 -2.24 2.97
N PHE A 257 -7.60 -1.43 3.60
CA PHE A 257 -7.63 0.03 3.41
C PHE A 257 -6.33 0.70 3.84
N LEU A 258 -5.80 0.37 5.02
CA LEU A 258 -4.54 0.95 5.52
C LEU A 258 -3.33 0.54 4.68
N ILE A 259 -3.27 -0.71 4.22
CA ILE A 259 -2.23 -1.18 3.28
C ILE A 259 -2.32 -0.41 1.96
N GLN A 260 -3.53 -0.20 1.40
CA GLN A 260 -3.70 0.62 0.20
C GLN A 260 -3.34 2.09 0.39
N LEU A 261 -3.54 2.64 1.59
CA LEU A 261 -3.14 4.02 1.90
C LEU A 261 -1.62 4.13 1.97
N ALA A 262 -0.98 3.27 2.77
CA ALA A 262 0.47 3.25 2.95
C ALA A 262 1.25 2.92 1.65
N ALA A 263 0.68 2.10 0.77
CA ALA A 263 1.24 1.83 -0.57
C ALA A 263 1.08 3.00 -1.57
N LYS A 264 0.26 4.01 -1.26
CA LYS A 264 0.06 5.21 -2.09
C LYS A 264 0.76 6.45 -1.53
N THR A 265 1.01 6.52 -0.22
CA THR A 265 1.77 7.60 0.39
C THR A 265 3.24 7.50 -0.01
N ILE A 266 3.80 8.57 -0.58
CA ILE A 266 5.24 8.65 -0.88
C ILE A 266 5.99 8.84 0.45
N PRO A 267 6.91 7.93 0.83
CA PRO A 267 7.76 8.11 2.01
C PRO A 267 8.59 9.38 1.92
N LYS A 268 8.87 10.04 3.07
CA LYS A 268 9.70 11.26 3.12
C LYS A 268 11.05 11.11 2.38
N PRO A 269 11.80 9.99 2.49
CA PRO A 269 13.03 9.79 1.73
C PRO A 269 12.83 9.88 0.20
N LEU A 270 11.79 9.24 -0.32
CA LEU A 270 11.48 9.24 -1.75
C LEU A 270 10.90 10.58 -2.25
N HIS A 271 10.40 11.44 -1.36
CA HIS A 271 10.04 12.81 -1.69
C HIS A 271 11.23 13.77 -1.66
N CYS A 272 12.19 13.54 -0.75
CA CYS A 272 13.43 14.31 -0.66
C CYS A 272 14.29 14.18 -1.94
N LEU A 273 14.46 12.96 -2.45
CA LEU A 273 15.38 12.68 -3.56
C LEU A 273 15.06 13.51 -4.83
N PRO A 274 13.82 13.53 -5.38
CA PRO A 274 13.51 14.37 -6.53
C PRO A 274 13.67 15.86 -6.26
N LEU A 275 13.39 16.34 -5.05
CA LEU A 275 13.53 17.75 -4.70
C LEU A 275 14.99 18.21 -4.70
N GLN A 276 15.91 17.43 -4.12
CA GLN A 276 17.35 17.75 -4.14
C GLN A 276 17.90 17.74 -5.56
N LEU A 277 17.60 16.68 -6.32
CA LEU A 277 18.05 16.54 -7.72
C LEU A 277 17.51 17.66 -8.62
N ALA A 278 16.23 18.05 -8.47
CA ALA A 278 15.64 19.13 -9.24
C ALA A 278 16.22 20.50 -8.87
N ALA A 279 16.49 20.76 -7.58
CA ALA A 279 17.14 21.99 -7.14
C ALA A 279 18.51 22.14 -7.81
N ASP A 280 19.37 21.12 -7.69
CA ASP A 280 20.71 21.14 -8.26
C ASP A 280 20.73 21.22 -9.79
N TYR A 281 19.77 20.56 -10.47
CA TYR A 281 19.60 20.67 -11.92
C TYR A 281 19.53 22.13 -12.39
N PHE A 282 18.69 22.93 -11.72
CA PHE A 282 18.50 24.34 -12.04
C PHE A 282 19.65 25.23 -11.53
N LEU A 283 20.16 24.97 -10.32
CA LEU A 283 21.26 25.74 -9.72
C LEU A 283 22.55 25.65 -10.55
N TYR A 284 22.89 24.47 -11.05
CA TYR A 284 24.07 24.25 -11.91
C TYR A 284 23.82 24.50 -13.40
N GLY A 285 22.62 24.97 -13.78
CA GLY A 285 22.31 25.39 -15.15
C GLY A 285 22.19 24.26 -16.18
N TYR A 286 21.91 23.02 -15.75
CA TYR A 286 21.89 21.84 -16.62
C TYR A 286 20.82 21.89 -17.73
N GLN A 287 19.79 22.73 -17.58
CA GLN A 287 18.81 23.03 -18.63
C GLN A 287 19.43 23.54 -19.94
N ASN A 288 20.63 24.14 -19.89
CA ASN A 288 21.29 24.73 -21.06
C ASN A 288 22.24 23.74 -21.77
N LYS A 289 22.51 22.55 -21.20
CA LYS A 289 23.39 21.54 -21.83
C LYS A 289 22.64 20.81 -22.95
N LYS A 290 23.13 20.96 -24.19
CA LYS A 290 22.73 20.12 -25.33
C LYS A 290 23.33 18.72 -25.18
N TYR A 291 22.48 17.69 -25.27
CA TYR A 291 22.90 16.28 -25.25
C TYR A 291 23.24 15.84 -26.68
N LEU A 292 24.34 15.09 -26.84
CA LEU A 292 24.94 14.81 -28.15
C LEU A 292 24.35 13.60 -28.90
N ASP A 293 23.88 12.56 -28.22
CA ASP A 293 23.55 11.26 -28.82
C ASP A 293 22.17 11.19 -29.53
N LYS A 294 21.80 12.22 -30.30
CA LYS A 294 20.53 12.25 -31.05
C LYS A 294 20.41 11.17 -32.13
N GLU A 295 21.53 10.70 -32.66
CA GLU A 295 21.57 9.70 -33.74
C GLU A 295 21.15 8.32 -33.21
N LYS A 296 21.77 7.84 -32.12
CA LYS A 296 21.44 6.57 -31.47
C LYS A 296 19.98 6.48 -31.01
N VAL A 297 19.42 7.59 -30.54
CA VAL A 297 18.02 7.68 -30.07
C VAL A 297 17.01 7.25 -31.15
N GLN A 298 17.37 7.29 -32.43
CA GLN A 298 16.46 6.96 -33.54
C GLN A 298 16.98 5.85 -34.46
N ASP A 299 18.08 5.18 -34.10
CA ASP A 299 18.72 4.14 -34.90
C ASP A 299 18.05 2.76 -34.68
N PRO A 300 17.23 2.27 -35.63
CA PRO A 300 16.46 1.05 -35.44
C PRO A 300 17.31 -0.24 -35.39
N SER A 301 18.64 -0.15 -35.50
CA SER A 301 19.56 -1.27 -35.29
C SER A 301 19.92 -1.50 -33.81
N LEU A 302 19.54 -0.59 -32.92
CA LEU A 302 19.82 -0.65 -31.48
C LEU A 302 18.67 -1.26 -30.68
N PHE A 303 18.94 -1.60 -29.41
CA PHE A 303 17.96 -2.18 -28.49
C PHE A 303 17.25 -1.07 -27.71
N HIS A 304 16.02 -0.74 -28.12
CA HIS A 304 15.23 0.35 -27.56
C HIS A 304 14.28 -0.11 -26.44
N TYR A 305 14.36 0.56 -25.30
CA TYR A 305 13.55 0.30 -24.11
C TYR A 305 12.67 1.50 -23.79
N ALA A 306 11.36 1.31 -23.59
CA ALA A 306 10.45 2.36 -23.12
C ALA A 306 10.13 2.17 -21.65
N ILE A 307 10.36 3.21 -20.83
CA ILE A 307 10.06 3.25 -19.39
C ILE A 307 9.25 4.51 -19.11
N PHE A 308 8.04 4.37 -18.57
CA PHE A 308 7.19 5.52 -18.24
C PHE A 308 6.97 5.60 -16.72
N SER A 309 7.59 6.58 -16.06
CA SER A 309 7.69 6.61 -14.59
C SER A 309 7.78 8.02 -14.02
N ASP A 310 7.23 8.17 -12.81
CA ASP A 310 7.39 9.33 -11.92
C ASP A 310 8.44 9.08 -10.82
N ASN A 311 9.10 7.91 -10.82
CA ASN A 311 9.97 7.45 -9.74
C ASN A 311 11.42 7.26 -10.24
N VAL A 312 12.27 8.24 -9.89
CA VAL A 312 13.70 8.27 -10.24
C VAL A 312 14.45 7.01 -9.75
N LEU A 313 14.20 6.59 -8.51
CA LEU A 313 14.92 5.47 -7.89
C LEU A 313 14.49 4.11 -8.47
N ALA A 314 13.21 3.94 -8.75
CA ALA A 314 12.72 2.73 -9.41
C ALA A 314 13.24 2.63 -10.85
N THR A 315 13.17 3.73 -11.61
CA THR A 315 13.72 3.83 -12.96
C THR A 315 15.23 3.54 -13.01
N SER A 316 16.00 4.01 -12.02
CA SER A 316 17.44 3.74 -11.94
C SER A 316 17.74 2.27 -11.70
N VAL A 317 16.97 1.56 -10.87
CA VAL A 317 17.12 0.10 -10.67
C VAL A 317 16.79 -0.69 -11.93
N VAL A 318 15.74 -0.32 -12.67
CA VAL A 318 15.42 -0.96 -13.97
C VAL A 318 16.60 -0.84 -14.94
N ILE A 319 17.16 0.36 -15.09
CA ILE A 319 18.27 0.61 -16.02
C ILE A 319 19.57 -0.05 -15.53
N ASN A 320 19.93 0.10 -14.26
CA ASN A 320 21.13 -0.51 -13.67
C ASN A 320 21.09 -2.04 -13.82
N SER A 321 19.96 -2.67 -13.43
CA SER A 321 19.80 -4.12 -13.55
C SER A 321 19.82 -4.60 -15.00
N THR A 322 19.21 -3.85 -15.95
CA THR A 322 19.28 -4.19 -17.38
C THR A 322 20.71 -4.09 -17.92
N VAL A 323 21.41 -3.00 -17.62
CA VAL A 323 22.76 -2.72 -18.13
C VAL A 323 23.81 -3.65 -17.53
N GLN A 324 23.67 -4.04 -16.25
CA GLN A 324 24.59 -4.98 -15.60
C GLN A 324 24.51 -6.41 -16.17
N HIS A 325 23.38 -6.79 -16.77
CA HIS A 325 23.20 -8.09 -17.43
C HIS A 325 23.30 -8.02 -18.97
N ALA A 326 23.49 -6.83 -19.55
CA ALA A 326 23.64 -6.64 -20.98
C ALA A 326 25.04 -7.08 -21.45
N LYS A 327 25.10 -7.86 -22.53
CA LYS A 327 26.39 -8.26 -23.15
C LYS A 327 27.08 -7.10 -23.87
N ASP A 328 26.31 -6.25 -24.54
CA ASP A 328 26.78 -5.08 -25.30
C ASP A 328 26.12 -3.78 -24.80
N PRO A 329 26.39 -3.29 -23.57
CA PRO A 329 25.70 -2.13 -22.99
C PRO A 329 25.57 -0.89 -23.91
N GLN A 330 26.58 -0.66 -24.74
CA GLN A 330 26.64 0.43 -25.72
C GLN A 330 25.57 0.38 -26.84
N LYS A 331 24.88 -0.75 -27.02
CA LYS A 331 23.76 -0.93 -27.97
C LYS A 331 22.39 -0.69 -27.34
N HIS A 332 22.31 -0.43 -26.03
CA HIS A 332 21.05 -0.25 -25.31
C HIS A 332 20.68 1.24 -25.24
N VAL A 333 19.44 1.54 -25.62
CA VAL A 333 18.88 2.90 -25.64
C VAL A 333 17.62 2.91 -24.76
N PHE A 334 17.68 3.59 -23.63
CA PHE A 334 16.55 3.73 -22.71
C PHE A 334 15.85 5.07 -22.95
N HIS A 335 14.56 5.01 -23.27
CA HIS A 335 13.69 6.17 -23.37
C HIS A 335 12.81 6.24 -22.13
N ILE A 336 13.06 7.24 -21.30
CA ILE A 336 12.30 7.51 -20.09
C ILE A 336 11.34 8.66 -20.41
N VAL A 337 10.03 8.43 -20.28
CA VAL A 337 9.06 9.53 -20.24
C VAL A 337 8.60 9.72 -18.80
N THR A 338 8.64 10.97 -18.35
CA THR A 338 8.28 11.41 -17.00
C THR A 338 7.38 12.63 -17.07
N ASP A 339 6.66 12.90 -15.98
CA ASP A 339 5.95 14.17 -15.81
C ASP A 339 6.90 15.36 -15.63
N LYS A 340 6.36 16.57 -15.80
CA LYS A 340 7.06 17.84 -15.66
C LYS A 340 7.65 18.10 -14.27
N LEU A 341 7.06 17.56 -13.21
CA LEU A 341 7.55 17.76 -11.83
C LEU A 341 8.83 16.95 -11.60
N ASN A 342 8.86 15.72 -12.13
CA ASN A 342 9.97 14.79 -11.98
C ASN A 342 11.03 14.92 -13.10
N PHE A 343 10.74 15.61 -14.20
CA PHE A 343 11.64 15.77 -15.35
C PHE A 343 13.05 16.27 -14.98
N ALA A 344 13.15 17.36 -14.21
CA ALA A 344 14.44 17.91 -13.79
C ALA A 344 15.24 16.92 -12.94
N ALA A 345 14.58 16.24 -12.00
CA ALA A 345 15.20 15.23 -11.14
C ALA A 345 15.67 14.00 -11.92
N MET A 346 14.82 13.47 -12.81
CA MET A 346 15.11 12.34 -13.68
C MET A 346 16.27 12.65 -14.63
N LYS A 347 16.29 13.86 -15.22
CA LYS A 347 17.45 14.35 -15.99
C LYS A 347 18.70 14.38 -15.14
N MET A 348 18.66 15.02 -13.97
CA MET A 348 19.82 15.18 -13.09
C MET A 348 20.43 13.82 -12.70
N TRP A 349 19.60 12.87 -12.28
CA TRP A 349 20.06 11.54 -11.87
C TRP A 349 20.91 10.85 -12.94
N PHE A 350 20.46 10.83 -14.20
CA PHE A 350 21.21 10.18 -15.28
C PHE A 350 22.36 11.03 -15.87
N ILE A 351 22.49 12.29 -15.47
CA ILE A 351 23.71 13.10 -15.72
C ILE A 351 24.82 12.69 -14.76
N ILE A 352 24.51 12.58 -13.47
CA ILE A 352 25.50 12.30 -12.41
C ILE A 352 25.80 10.81 -12.27
N ASN A 353 24.82 9.94 -12.56
CA ASN A 353 24.92 8.49 -12.52
C ASN A 353 24.70 7.89 -13.93
N PRO A 354 25.60 8.14 -14.91
CA PRO A 354 25.46 7.60 -16.26
C PRO A 354 25.62 6.07 -16.25
N PRO A 355 24.65 5.27 -16.75
CA PRO A 355 24.76 3.81 -16.77
C PRO A 355 25.82 3.37 -17.79
N ALA A 356 26.56 2.30 -17.46
CA ALA A 356 27.82 1.90 -18.10
C ALA A 356 27.79 1.84 -19.66
N ARG A 357 28.00 2.99 -20.30
CA ARG A 357 27.99 3.23 -21.76
C ARG A 357 26.65 3.08 -22.49
N ALA A 358 25.54 2.83 -21.78
CA ALA A 358 24.21 2.81 -22.38
C ALA A 358 23.70 4.23 -22.64
N THR A 359 22.90 4.43 -23.69
CA THR A 359 22.30 5.73 -24.00
C THR A 359 21.00 5.89 -23.23
N VAL A 360 20.82 7.01 -22.50
CA VAL A 360 19.57 7.35 -21.81
C VAL A 360 19.02 8.67 -22.36
N GLN A 361 17.79 8.61 -22.85
CA GLN A 361 16.96 9.76 -23.17
C GLN A 361 15.92 9.93 -22.07
N VAL A 362 15.73 11.16 -21.59
CA VAL A 362 14.61 11.53 -20.71
C VAL A 362 13.79 12.59 -21.44
N GLU A 363 12.49 12.38 -21.52
CA GLU A 363 11.50 13.21 -22.20
C GLU A 363 10.41 13.65 -21.21
N ASN A 364 9.90 14.88 -21.36
CA ASN A 364 8.78 15.36 -20.58
C ASN A 364 7.48 15.06 -21.35
N ILE A 365 6.50 14.45 -20.68
CA ILE A 365 5.18 14.18 -21.25
C ILE A 365 4.48 15.44 -21.78
N ASP A 366 4.70 16.60 -21.14
CA ASP A 366 4.09 17.87 -21.54
C ASP A 366 4.61 18.39 -22.90
N ASP A 367 5.75 17.90 -23.39
CA ASP A 367 6.30 18.29 -24.70
C ASP A 367 5.58 17.57 -25.87
N PHE A 368 4.79 16.53 -25.59
CA PHE A 368 4.05 15.76 -26.58
C PHE A 368 2.79 16.50 -27.06
N LYS A 369 2.94 17.40 -28.03
CA LYS A 369 1.85 18.24 -28.58
C LYS A 369 0.61 17.46 -29.07
N TRP A 370 0.77 16.20 -29.48
CA TRP A 370 -0.32 15.31 -29.89
C TRP A 370 -1.12 14.74 -28.70
N LEU A 371 -0.55 14.74 -27.50
CA LEU A 371 -1.14 14.20 -26.27
C LEU A 371 -2.11 15.23 -25.66
N ASN A 372 -3.30 15.33 -26.24
CA ASN A 372 -4.34 16.27 -25.81
C ASN A 372 -5.74 15.61 -25.90
N ALA A 373 -6.75 16.23 -25.30
CA ALA A 373 -8.11 15.68 -25.25
C ALA A 373 -8.83 15.55 -26.61
N SER A 374 -8.37 16.23 -27.68
CA SER A 374 -8.95 16.01 -29.02
C SER A 374 -8.60 14.63 -29.56
N TYR A 375 -7.39 14.12 -29.26
CA TYR A 375 -6.88 12.84 -29.75
C TYR A 375 -6.99 11.71 -28.73
N CYS A 376 -6.77 11.98 -27.44
CA CYS A 376 -6.64 10.95 -26.42
C CYS A 376 -7.93 10.76 -25.62
N SER A 377 -8.61 9.62 -25.82
CA SER A 377 -9.88 9.28 -25.14
C SER A 377 -9.83 9.41 -23.61
N VAL A 378 -8.71 9.05 -22.97
CA VAL A 378 -8.54 9.18 -21.50
C VAL A 378 -8.49 10.65 -21.05
N LEU A 379 -7.81 11.53 -21.79
CA LEU A 379 -7.77 12.96 -21.48
C LEU A 379 -9.16 13.60 -21.66
N ARG A 380 -9.85 13.26 -22.75
CA ARG A 380 -11.23 13.68 -23.00
C ARG A 380 -12.17 13.26 -21.86
N GLN A 381 -12.03 12.03 -21.39
CA GLN A 381 -12.78 11.52 -20.23
C GLN A 381 -12.41 12.26 -18.93
N LEU A 382 -11.12 12.51 -18.68
CA LEU A 382 -10.65 13.27 -17.52
C LEU A 382 -11.15 14.72 -17.49
N GLU A 383 -11.34 15.33 -18.65
CA GLU A 383 -11.90 16.67 -18.76
C GLU A 383 -13.41 16.72 -18.51
N SER A 384 -14.12 15.60 -18.61
CA SER A 384 -15.57 15.55 -18.44
C SER A 384 -16.02 15.87 -17.01
N ALA A 385 -17.12 16.63 -16.88
CA ALA A 385 -17.64 17.06 -15.59
C ALA A 385 -18.01 15.88 -14.68
N ARG A 386 -18.54 14.79 -15.26
CA ARG A 386 -18.96 13.56 -14.58
C ARG A 386 -17.77 12.83 -13.94
N ILE A 387 -16.62 12.79 -14.62
CA ILE A 387 -15.40 12.16 -14.10
C ILE A 387 -14.71 13.07 -13.09
N LYS A 388 -14.68 14.39 -13.33
CA LYS A 388 -14.23 15.35 -12.31
C LYS A 388 -15.04 15.23 -11.02
N GLU A 389 -16.36 15.03 -11.12
CA GLU A 389 -17.24 14.81 -9.98
C GLU A 389 -16.94 13.49 -9.25
N TYR A 390 -16.79 12.38 -9.99
CA TYR A 390 -16.50 11.05 -9.43
C TYR A 390 -15.15 10.98 -8.68
N TYR A 391 -14.11 11.66 -9.19
CA TYR A 391 -12.76 11.64 -8.61
C TYR A 391 -12.52 12.75 -7.57
N PHE A 392 -13.04 13.97 -7.76
CA PHE A 392 -12.65 15.14 -6.96
C PHE A 392 -13.70 15.66 -5.96
N LYS A 393 -14.95 15.16 -5.91
CA LYS A 393 -15.89 15.49 -4.79
C LYS A 393 -15.53 14.76 -3.49
N ALA A 394 -14.38 15.13 -2.90
CA ALA A 394 -13.85 14.52 -1.68
C ALA A 394 -14.27 15.20 -0.36
N ASN A 395 -14.97 16.34 -0.40
CA ASN A 395 -15.18 17.20 0.78
C ASN A 395 -16.52 17.03 1.53
N HIS A 396 -17.36 16.05 1.18
CA HIS A 396 -18.59 15.75 1.95
C HIS A 396 -18.43 14.53 2.87
N PRO A 397 -18.61 14.69 4.21
CA PRO A 397 -18.48 13.61 5.20
C PRO A 397 -19.37 12.39 4.95
N SER A 398 -20.52 12.58 4.30
CA SER A 398 -21.47 11.52 3.93
C SER A 398 -20.87 10.45 2.99
N SER A 399 -19.83 10.78 2.23
CA SER A 399 -19.19 9.83 1.29
C SER A 399 -18.33 8.76 1.97
N LEU A 400 -17.99 8.91 3.25
CA LEU A 400 -17.24 7.91 4.04
C LEU A 400 -18.10 6.70 4.44
N ALA A 401 -19.43 6.81 4.41
CA ALA A 401 -20.34 5.67 4.62
C ALA A 401 -20.32 4.69 3.43
N SER A 402 -19.92 5.16 2.23
CA SER A 402 -19.99 4.41 0.97
C SER A 402 -18.81 3.47 0.74
N GLY A 403 -18.44 2.66 1.74
CA GLY A 403 -17.62 1.46 1.57
C GLY A 403 -16.13 1.63 1.27
N ALA A 404 -15.31 0.68 1.76
CA ALA A 404 -13.88 0.62 1.52
C ALA A 404 -13.50 0.41 0.03
N ASP A 405 -14.46 -0.03 -0.80
CA ASP A 405 -14.29 -0.14 -2.24
C ASP A 405 -13.82 1.21 -2.82
N ASN A 406 -14.59 2.29 -2.60
CA ASN A 406 -14.46 3.55 -3.35
C ASN A 406 -13.07 4.24 -3.25
N LEU A 407 -12.21 3.92 -2.28
CA LEU A 407 -10.85 4.48 -2.23
C LEU A 407 -9.85 3.78 -3.17
N LYS A 408 -10.12 2.54 -3.63
CA LYS A 408 -9.36 1.95 -4.76
C LYS A 408 -9.56 2.78 -6.05
N TYR A 409 -10.74 3.36 -6.19
CA TYR A 409 -11.21 4.11 -7.37
C TYR A 409 -10.76 5.58 -7.38
N ARG A 410 -10.08 6.07 -6.34
CA ARG A 410 -9.55 7.44 -6.24
C ARG A 410 -8.02 7.53 -6.31
N ASN A 411 -7.34 6.60 -6.99
CA ASN A 411 -5.88 6.65 -7.16
C ASN A 411 -5.49 7.50 -8.38
N PRO A 412 -4.74 8.61 -8.22
CA PRO A 412 -4.22 9.40 -9.34
C PRO A 412 -3.37 8.59 -10.31
N LYS A 413 -2.66 7.53 -9.87
CA LYS A 413 -1.88 6.68 -10.81
C LYS A 413 -2.73 5.96 -11.87
N TYR A 414 -4.02 5.68 -11.63
CA TYR A 414 -4.91 5.14 -12.68
C TYR A 414 -5.40 6.20 -13.68
N LEU A 415 -5.16 7.48 -13.37
CA LEU A 415 -5.39 8.63 -14.22
C LEU A 415 -4.09 9.24 -14.76
N SER A 416 -2.93 8.75 -14.30
CA SER A 416 -1.63 9.22 -14.76
C SER A 416 -1.47 8.88 -16.23
N MET A 417 -1.29 9.91 -17.06
CA MET A 417 -1.10 9.73 -18.48
C MET A 417 0.17 8.94 -18.82
N LEU A 418 1.19 8.94 -17.95
CA LEU A 418 2.36 8.07 -18.06
C LEU A 418 1.97 6.58 -18.18
N ASN A 419 0.97 6.14 -17.42
CA ASN A 419 0.48 4.77 -17.51
C ASN A 419 -0.27 4.50 -18.82
N HIS A 420 -0.90 5.51 -19.41
CA HIS A 420 -1.65 5.38 -20.67
C HIS A 420 -0.77 5.58 -21.91
N LEU A 421 0.42 6.17 -21.80
CA LEU A 421 1.40 6.27 -22.89
C LEU A 421 1.80 4.90 -23.48
N ARG A 422 1.66 3.80 -22.71
CA ARG A 422 1.88 2.44 -23.22
C ARG A 422 0.99 2.08 -24.41
N PHE A 423 -0.13 2.78 -24.62
CA PHE A 423 -1.01 2.64 -25.78
C PHE A 423 -0.69 3.59 -26.95
N TYR A 424 0.39 4.36 -26.85
CA TYR A 424 0.82 5.35 -27.85
C TYR A 424 2.28 5.19 -28.26
N LEU A 425 2.85 3.98 -28.11
CA LEU A 425 4.26 3.72 -28.41
C LEU A 425 4.68 4.11 -29.85
N PRO A 426 3.88 3.90 -30.91
CA PRO A 426 4.22 4.40 -32.25
C PRO A 426 4.14 5.92 -32.40
N GLU A 427 3.32 6.62 -31.62
CA GLU A 427 3.19 8.07 -31.64
C GLU A 427 4.36 8.74 -30.90
N VAL A 428 4.87 8.10 -29.84
CA VAL A 428 6.10 8.52 -29.14
C VAL A 428 7.35 8.17 -29.98
N TYR A 429 7.43 6.95 -30.54
CA TYR A 429 8.62 6.43 -31.24
C TYR A 429 8.33 6.02 -32.70
N PRO A 430 7.91 6.93 -33.59
CA PRO A 430 7.38 6.60 -34.92
C PRO A 430 8.38 5.95 -35.88
N LYS A 431 9.68 6.16 -35.67
CA LYS A 431 10.76 5.61 -36.49
C LYS A 431 11.15 4.16 -36.14
N LEU A 432 10.81 3.68 -34.94
CA LEU A 432 11.22 2.37 -34.48
C LEU A 432 10.32 1.25 -35.05
N ALA A 433 10.89 0.05 -35.14
CA ALA A 433 10.23 -1.14 -35.68
C ALA A 433 9.74 -2.09 -34.58
N LYS A 434 10.57 -2.33 -33.57
CA LYS A 434 10.25 -3.03 -32.32
C LYS A 434 10.73 -2.20 -31.13
N ILE A 435 10.07 -2.34 -29.98
CA ILE A 435 10.48 -1.72 -28.72
C ILE A 435 10.13 -2.64 -27.54
N LEU A 436 10.99 -2.70 -26.52
CA LEU A 436 10.67 -3.40 -25.28
C LEU A 436 10.13 -2.41 -24.25
N PHE A 437 8.89 -2.58 -23.83
CA PHE A 437 8.31 -1.83 -22.72
C PHE A 437 8.70 -2.47 -21.38
N LEU A 438 9.10 -1.64 -20.41
CA LEU A 438 9.39 -2.04 -19.04
C LEU A 438 8.64 -1.11 -18.06
N ASP A 439 7.88 -1.66 -17.10
CA ASP A 439 7.36 -0.88 -15.96
C ASP A 439 8.50 -0.57 -14.97
N ASP A 440 8.33 0.44 -14.09
CA ASP A 440 9.38 0.88 -13.15
C ASP A 440 9.59 -0.07 -11.95
N ASP A 441 8.67 -1.00 -11.73
CA ASP A 441 8.64 -1.93 -10.60
C ASP A 441 9.19 -3.32 -10.95
N ILE A 442 10.09 -3.41 -11.93
CA ILE A 442 10.78 -4.65 -12.34
C ILE A 442 12.26 -4.65 -11.98
N VAL A 443 12.86 -5.85 -11.99
CA VAL A 443 14.31 -6.07 -11.93
C VAL A 443 14.69 -7.05 -13.03
N VAL A 444 15.75 -6.73 -13.77
CA VAL A 444 16.32 -7.60 -14.79
C VAL A 444 17.46 -8.45 -14.20
N GLN A 445 17.46 -9.75 -14.47
CA GLN A 445 18.45 -10.70 -13.98
C GLN A 445 19.21 -11.41 -15.12
N LYS A 446 18.80 -11.21 -16.38
CA LYS A 446 19.40 -11.86 -17.57
C LYS A 446 19.37 -10.91 -18.77
N ASP A 447 20.27 -11.14 -19.71
CA ASP A 447 20.35 -10.43 -20.99
C ASP A 447 19.01 -10.51 -21.76
N LEU A 448 18.40 -9.34 -22.02
CA LEU A 448 17.11 -9.22 -22.70
C LEU A 448 17.21 -9.13 -24.23
N THR A 449 18.42 -9.01 -24.79
CA THR A 449 18.60 -8.87 -26.25
C THR A 449 17.99 -10.01 -27.10
N PRO A 450 17.88 -11.28 -26.64
CA PRO A 450 17.25 -12.33 -27.45
C PRO A 450 15.75 -12.10 -27.74
N LEU A 451 15.06 -11.26 -26.97
CA LEU A 451 13.65 -10.91 -27.21
C LEU A 451 13.42 -10.26 -28.59
N TRP A 452 14.40 -9.53 -29.12
CA TRP A 452 14.29 -8.91 -30.45
C TRP A 452 14.26 -9.94 -31.58
N SER A 453 14.96 -11.06 -31.40
CA SER A 453 15.05 -12.18 -32.34
C SER A 453 13.84 -13.10 -32.34
N ILE A 454 12.93 -12.97 -31.37
CA ILE A 454 11.67 -13.74 -31.35
C ILE A 454 10.77 -13.28 -32.49
N ASP A 455 10.31 -14.23 -33.30
CA ASP A 455 9.21 -14.02 -34.24
C ASP A 455 7.88 -14.05 -33.48
N LEU A 456 7.16 -12.93 -33.53
CA LEU A 456 5.83 -12.79 -32.92
C LEU A 456 4.72 -13.35 -33.82
N GLN A 457 5.05 -14.01 -34.94
CA GLN A 457 4.10 -14.66 -35.85
C GLN A 457 3.03 -13.68 -36.39
N GLY A 458 3.44 -12.44 -36.65
CA GLY A 458 2.57 -11.34 -37.09
C GLY A 458 1.74 -10.68 -35.99
N MET A 459 1.77 -11.16 -34.74
CA MET A 459 1.12 -10.51 -33.60
C MET A 459 1.88 -9.24 -33.16
N VAL A 460 1.19 -8.36 -32.42
CA VAL A 460 1.72 -7.04 -32.05
C VAL A 460 2.49 -7.07 -30.72
N ASN A 461 2.01 -7.85 -29.75
CA ASN A 461 2.53 -7.92 -28.40
C ASN A 461 3.19 -9.27 -28.15
N GLY A 462 4.39 -9.31 -27.60
CA GLY A 462 4.98 -10.49 -26.97
C GLY A 462 4.93 -10.32 -25.45
N ALA A 463 4.17 -11.17 -24.76
CA ALA A 463 3.98 -11.09 -23.31
C ALA A 463 3.91 -12.49 -22.68
N VAL A 464 4.26 -12.61 -21.40
CA VAL A 464 4.08 -13.86 -20.65
C VAL A 464 2.62 -13.98 -20.19
N GLU A 465 2.01 -15.12 -20.49
CA GLU A 465 0.67 -15.47 -20.02
C GLU A 465 0.65 -15.80 -18.53
N THR A 466 -0.32 -15.21 -17.81
CA THR A 466 -0.41 -15.33 -16.35
C THR A 466 -1.25 -16.53 -15.87
N CYS A 467 -1.95 -17.24 -16.76
CA CYS A 467 -2.95 -18.24 -16.38
C CYS A 467 -2.36 -19.52 -15.76
N LYS A 468 -2.11 -19.46 -14.46
CA LYS A 468 -1.99 -20.59 -13.53
C LYS A 468 -3.11 -20.55 -12.47
N GLU A 469 -3.15 -21.54 -11.59
CA GLU A 469 -4.21 -21.90 -10.64
C GLU A 469 -4.79 -20.77 -9.73
N SER A 470 -4.08 -19.66 -9.57
CA SER A 470 -4.47 -18.50 -8.76
C SER A 470 -4.70 -17.20 -9.55
N PHE A 471 -4.35 -17.19 -10.85
CA PHE A 471 -4.36 -16.01 -11.70
C PHE A 471 -5.61 -15.92 -12.58
N HIS A 472 -5.83 -14.73 -13.10
CA HIS A 472 -7.12 -14.27 -13.59
C HIS A 472 -7.21 -14.40 -15.12
N ARG A 473 -8.25 -15.10 -15.60
CA ARG A 473 -8.68 -15.06 -17.01
C ARG A 473 -9.47 -13.77 -17.27
N PHE A 474 -9.91 -13.57 -18.50
CA PHE A 474 -10.67 -12.36 -18.89
C PHE A 474 -11.91 -12.13 -17.99
N ASP A 475 -12.57 -13.20 -17.51
CA ASP A 475 -13.74 -13.17 -16.61
C ASP A 475 -13.57 -12.33 -15.32
N LYS A 476 -12.32 -12.18 -14.83
CA LYS A 476 -12.02 -11.40 -13.62
C LYS A 476 -11.73 -9.92 -13.90
N TYR A 477 -11.37 -9.59 -15.13
CA TYR A 477 -10.98 -8.24 -15.53
C TYR A 477 -12.11 -7.47 -16.20
N LEU A 478 -12.98 -8.17 -16.95
CA LEU A 478 -14.03 -7.60 -17.78
C LEU A 478 -15.42 -8.00 -17.27
N ASN A 479 -16.41 -7.14 -17.50
CA ASN A 479 -17.80 -7.40 -17.13
C ASN A 479 -18.53 -8.23 -18.20
N PHE A 480 -18.44 -9.55 -18.11
CA PHE A 480 -19.14 -10.48 -19.02
C PHE A 480 -20.67 -10.49 -18.88
N SER A 481 -21.24 -9.80 -17.90
CA SER A 481 -22.69 -9.52 -17.88
C SER A 481 -23.08 -8.39 -18.85
N ASN A 482 -22.12 -7.66 -19.42
CA ASN A 482 -22.37 -6.65 -20.45
C ASN A 482 -22.29 -7.28 -21.86
N PRO A 483 -23.34 -7.17 -22.69
CA PRO A 483 -23.33 -7.73 -24.05
C PRO A 483 -22.17 -7.25 -24.94
N LYS A 484 -21.67 -6.01 -24.74
CA LYS A 484 -20.51 -5.50 -25.50
C LYS A 484 -19.24 -6.33 -25.24
N ILE A 485 -19.06 -6.86 -24.03
CA ILE A 485 -17.94 -7.74 -23.69
C ILE A 485 -18.24 -9.17 -24.14
N TYR A 486 -19.39 -9.72 -23.75
CA TYR A 486 -19.76 -11.11 -24.03
C TYR A 486 -19.75 -11.45 -25.53
N ASN A 487 -20.17 -10.51 -26.39
CA ASN A 487 -20.22 -10.74 -27.84
C ASN A 487 -18.85 -10.64 -28.55
N ASN A 488 -17.79 -10.15 -27.88
CA ASN A 488 -16.50 -9.86 -28.52
C ASN A 488 -15.31 -10.65 -27.93
N PHE A 489 -15.42 -11.18 -26.72
CA PHE A 489 -14.33 -11.83 -25.99
C PHE A 489 -14.77 -13.18 -25.41
N ASP A 490 -13.84 -14.13 -25.27
CA ASP A 490 -14.06 -15.36 -24.49
C ASP A 490 -13.73 -15.09 -23.01
N PRO A 491 -14.64 -15.36 -22.05
CA PRO A 491 -14.33 -15.27 -20.62
C PRO A 491 -13.16 -16.16 -20.19
N ASN A 492 -12.92 -17.25 -20.93
CA ASN A 492 -11.82 -18.19 -20.67
C ASN A 492 -10.50 -17.77 -21.33
N ALA A 493 -10.47 -16.71 -22.14
CA ALA A 493 -9.23 -16.25 -22.76
C ALA A 493 -8.15 -15.94 -21.70
N CYS A 494 -6.89 -16.25 -22.05
CA CYS A 494 -5.82 -16.07 -21.09
C CYS A 494 -5.37 -14.62 -20.96
N GLY A 495 -5.31 -14.13 -19.72
CA GLY A 495 -4.71 -12.85 -19.39
C GLY A 495 -3.18 -12.92 -19.35
N TRP A 496 -2.52 -11.98 -20.02
CA TRP A 496 -1.12 -11.64 -19.81
C TRP A 496 -1.01 -10.42 -18.87
N ALA A 497 0.19 -9.90 -18.63
CA ALA A 497 0.40 -8.70 -17.83
C ALA A 497 1.34 -7.70 -18.52
N PHE A 498 1.12 -6.41 -18.26
CA PHE A 498 2.16 -5.42 -18.50
C PHE A 498 3.31 -5.60 -17.50
N GLY A 499 4.52 -5.20 -17.88
CA GLY A 499 5.69 -5.14 -16.99
C GLY A 499 6.99 -5.40 -17.74
N MET A 500 6.95 -6.38 -18.65
CA MET A 500 7.92 -6.56 -19.72
C MET A 500 7.16 -7.07 -20.94
N ASN A 501 7.16 -6.27 -22.02
CA ASN A 501 6.38 -6.57 -23.22
C ASN A 501 7.15 -6.15 -24.48
N MET A 502 7.31 -7.07 -25.43
CA MET A 502 7.91 -6.78 -26.73
C MET A 502 6.83 -6.31 -27.71
N PHE A 503 6.92 -5.09 -28.22
CA PHE A 503 5.92 -4.56 -29.16
C PHE A 503 6.49 -4.40 -30.56
N ASP A 504 5.85 -5.01 -31.56
CA ASP A 504 6.11 -4.75 -32.97
C ASP A 504 5.30 -3.51 -33.42
N LEU A 505 5.99 -2.39 -33.55
CA LEU A 505 5.40 -1.10 -33.90
C LEU A 505 4.97 -1.03 -35.37
N LYS A 506 5.48 -1.90 -36.26
CA LYS A 506 5.01 -2.00 -37.65
C LYS A 506 3.65 -2.69 -37.70
N GLN A 507 3.49 -3.81 -37.00
CA GLN A 507 2.22 -4.52 -36.86
C GLN A 507 1.20 -3.70 -36.06
N TRP A 508 1.63 -2.95 -35.04
CA TRP A 508 0.80 -2.01 -34.30
C TRP A 508 0.14 -0.97 -35.23
N LYS A 509 0.96 -0.29 -36.05
CA LYS A 509 0.50 0.72 -37.00
C LYS A 509 -0.43 0.12 -38.07
N ARG A 510 -0.10 -1.07 -38.60
CA ARG A 510 -0.93 -1.80 -39.57
C ARG A 510 -2.30 -2.21 -39.01
N SER A 511 -2.35 -2.61 -37.75
CA SER A 511 -3.57 -3.11 -37.08
C SER A 511 -4.36 -2.00 -36.37
N ASN A 512 -3.91 -0.74 -36.46
CA ASN A 512 -4.49 0.43 -35.80
C ASN A 512 -4.80 0.22 -34.30
N ILE A 513 -3.85 -0.37 -33.55
CA ILE A 513 -4.04 -0.72 -32.14
C ILE A 513 -4.39 0.50 -31.27
N THR A 514 -3.79 1.66 -31.53
CA THR A 514 -4.12 2.92 -30.85
C THR A 514 -5.61 3.28 -31.03
N GLY A 515 -6.16 3.09 -32.25
CA GLY A 515 -7.58 3.31 -32.54
C GLY A 515 -8.51 2.27 -31.91
N ILE A 516 -8.10 1.00 -31.83
CA ILE A 516 -8.84 -0.04 -31.08
C ILE A 516 -8.91 0.33 -29.59
N TYR A 517 -7.79 0.78 -29.02
CA TYR A 517 -7.73 1.28 -27.66
C TYR A 517 -8.67 2.48 -27.43
N HIS A 518 -8.67 3.48 -28.31
CA HIS A 518 -9.60 4.60 -28.25
C HIS A 518 -11.06 4.14 -28.24
N HIS A 519 -11.44 3.30 -29.20
CA HIS A 519 -12.81 2.78 -29.33
C HIS A 519 -13.31 2.14 -28.04
N TRP A 520 -12.53 1.22 -27.46
CA TRP A 520 -12.93 0.55 -26.22
C TRP A 520 -12.91 1.47 -25.01
N GLN A 521 -11.92 2.37 -24.93
CA GLN A 521 -11.85 3.35 -23.85
C GLN A 521 -13.08 4.25 -23.85
N ASP A 522 -13.49 4.77 -25.01
CA ASP A 522 -14.69 5.61 -25.18
C ASP A 522 -15.97 4.84 -24.85
N LEU A 523 -16.10 3.57 -25.27
CA LEU A 523 -17.24 2.72 -24.90
C LEU A 523 -17.35 2.42 -23.39
N ASN A 524 -16.29 2.64 -22.62
CA ASN A 524 -16.24 2.44 -21.17
C ASN A 524 -16.22 3.76 -20.35
N GLU A 525 -16.68 4.89 -20.92
CA GLU A 525 -16.79 6.15 -20.17
C GLU A 525 -17.62 6.01 -18.87
N ASP A 526 -18.66 5.18 -18.89
CA ASP A 526 -19.52 4.88 -17.75
C ASP A 526 -18.97 3.82 -16.77
N ARG A 527 -17.81 3.23 -17.09
CA ARG A 527 -17.12 2.16 -16.34
C ARG A 527 -17.90 0.84 -16.22
N THR A 528 -18.85 0.59 -17.12
CA THR A 528 -19.65 -0.64 -17.12
C THR A 528 -18.97 -1.86 -17.77
N LEU A 529 -17.92 -1.66 -18.59
CA LEU A 529 -17.18 -2.74 -19.25
C LEU A 529 -16.03 -3.25 -18.39
N TRP A 530 -15.28 -2.34 -17.76
CA TRP A 530 -14.32 -2.64 -16.69
C TRP A 530 -14.18 -1.43 -15.75
N LYS A 531 -13.74 -1.69 -14.52
CA LYS A 531 -13.77 -0.68 -13.45
C LYS A 531 -12.59 0.30 -13.49
N LEU A 532 -11.36 -0.21 -13.48
CA LEU A 532 -10.12 0.55 -13.25
C LEU A 532 -8.89 -0.14 -13.86
N GLY A 533 -7.82 0.64 -14.04
CA GLY A 533 -6.49 0.16 -14.44
C GLY A 533 -6.29 0.09 -15.95
N THR A 534 -5.02 -0.04 -16.35
CA THR A 534 -4.59 -0.16 -17.75
C THR A 534 -4.57 -1.61 -18.24
N LEU A 535 -4.53 -2.60 -17.36
CA LEU A 535 -4.52 -4.01 -17.78
C LEU A 535 -5.83 -4.44 -18.48
N PRO A 536 -7.04 -4.18 -17.97
CA PRO A 536 -8.27 -4.54 -18.69
C PRO A 536 -8.40 -3.97 -20.11
N PRO A 537 -8.13 -2.66 -20.38
CA PRO A 537 -8.09 -2.17 -21.76
C PRO A 537 -6.94 -2.77 -22.56
N GLY A 538 -5.79 -3.09 -21.94
CA GLY A 538 -4.73 -3.86 -22.58
C GLY A 538 -5.20 -5.22 -23.11
N LEU A 539 -5.79 -6.04 -22.25
CA LEU A 539 -6.30 -7.37 -22.63
C LEU A 539 -7.32 -7.29 -23.78
N ILE A 540 -8.20 -6.29 -23.75
CA ILE A 540 -9.17 -6.00 -24.82
C ILE A 540 -8.48 -5.55 -26.12
N THR A 541 -7.54 -4.61 -26.03
CA THR A 541 -6.87 -3.99 -27.18
C THR A 541 -5.97 -4.96 -27.96
N PHE A 542 -5.32 -5.91 -27.27
CA PHE A 542 -4.45 -6.91 -27.89
C PHE A 542 -5.06 -8.32 -27.93
N TYR A 543 -6.38 -8.42 -27.86
CA TYR A 543 -7.09 -9.70 -27.98
C TYR A 543 -6.80 -10.37 -29.33
N ASN A 544 -6.40 -11.65 -29.30
CA ASN A 544 -5.88 -12.40 -30.46
C ASN A 544 -4.67 -11.77 -31.18
N LEU A 545 -3.97 -10.82 -30.55
CA LEU A 545 -2.81 -10.09 -31.10
C LEU A 545 -1.61 -10.12 -30.13
N THR A 546 -1.57 -11.11 -29.25
CA THR A 546 -0.50 -11.32 -28.25
C THR A 546 0.13 -12.71 -28.41
N TYR A 547 1.42 -12.75 -28.73
CA TYR A 547 2.26 -13.95 -28.76
C TYR A 547 2.66 -14.34 -27.32
N PRO A 548 2.41 -15.60 -26.89
CA PRO A 548 2.77 -16.08 -25.56
C PRO A 548 4.28 -16.33 -25.46
N LEU A 549 4.99 -15.48 -24.70
CA LEU A 549 6.40 -15.68 -24.37
C LEU A 549 6.58 -16.79 -23.33
N ASP A 550 7.74 -17.47 -23.37
CA ASP A 550 8.10 -18.45 -22.36
C ASP A 550 8.11 -17.84 -20.94
N ARG A 551 7.66 -18.62 -19.95
CA ARG A 551 7.46 -18.15 -18.57
C ARG A 551 8.75 -17.73 -17.87
N SER A 552 9.92 -18.21 -18.31
CA SER A 552 11.20 -17.74 -17.77
C SER A 552 11.50 -16.28 -18.13
N TRP A 553 10.79 -15.67 -19.07
CA TRP A 553 11.02 -14.26 -19.42
C TRP A 553 10.52 -13.26 -18.37
N HIS A 554 9.37 -13.52 -17.73
CA HIS A 554 8.72 -12.55 -16.83
C HIS A 554 7.97 -13.27 -15.71
N VAL A 555 8.48 -13.19 -14.48
CA VAL A 555 7.84 -13.72 -13.27
C VAL A 555 7.22 -12.59 -12.47
N LEU A 556 5.93 -12.75 -12.15
CA LEU A 556 5.11 -11.77 -11.45
C LEU A 556 4.76 -12.22 -10.04
N GLY A 557 4.37 -11.25 -9.21
CA GLY A 557 3.80 -11.48 -7.88
C GLY A 557 4.66 -10.97 -6.72
N LEU A 558 5.88 -10.49 -6.95
CA LEU A 558 6.78 -10.08 -5.86
C LEU A 558 6.18 -8.91 -5.03
N GLY A 559 5.24 -8.15 -5.61
CA GLY A 559 4.51 -7.08 -4.92
C GLY A 559 3.19 -7.49 -4.26
N TYR A 560 2.85 -8.78 -4.13
CA TYR A 560 1.71 -9.26 -3.31
C TYR A 560 1.69 -10.74 -2.89
N ASP A 561 2.42 -11.64 -3.55
CA ASP A 561 2.37 -13.09 -3.29
C ASP A 561 3.59 -13.55 -2.45
N PRO A 562 3.42 -13.81 -1.14
CA PRO A 562 4.51 -14.31 -0.29
C PRO A 562 4.84 -15.79 -0.54
N ALA A 563 4.13 -16.50 -1.43
CA ALA A 563 4.28 -17.94 -1.67
C ALA A 563 4.91 -18.30 -3.03
N LEU A 564 5.44 -17.32 -3.79
CA LEU A 564 6.16 -17.60 -5.04
C LEU A 564 7.32 -18.58 -4.86
N ASN A 565 7.50 -19.44 -5.86
CA ASN A 565 8.58 -20.41 -5.92
C ASN A 565 9.92 -19.69 -6.15
N GLN A 566 10.83 -19.84 -5.19
CA GLN A 566 12.19 -19.28 -5.23
C GLN A 566 12.94 -19.66 -6.53
N THR A 567 12.81 -20.90 -6.99
CA THR A 567 13.46 -21.39 -8.23
C THR A 567 12.83 -20.79 -9.49
N GLU A 568 11.55 -20.39 -9.48
CA GLU A 568 10.97 -19.63 -10.60
C GLU A 568 11.53 -18.20 -10.62
N ILE A 569 11.70 -17.56 -9.45
CA ILE A 569 12.30 -16.23 -9.34
C ILE A 569 13.77 -16.23 -9.82
N GLU A 570 14.59 -17.18 -9.37
CA GLU A 570 16.01 -17.29 -9.74
C GLU A 570 16.21 -17.57 -11.24
N ASN A 571 15.29 -18.31 -11.86
CA ASN A 571 15.36 -18.61 -13.29
C ASN A 571 14.74 -17.53 -14.19
N ALA A 572 14.05 -16.52 -13.64
CA ALA A 572 13.42 -15.47 -14.42
C ALA A 572 14.45 -14.49 -15.03
N ALA A 573 14.23 -14.06 -16.27
CA ALA A 573 14.96 -12.95 -16.88
C ALA A 573 14.52 -11.60 -16.31
N VAL A 574 13.21 -11.45 -16.02
CA VAL A 574 12.63 -10.28 -15.34
C VAL A 574 11.75 -10.73 -14.19
N VAL A 575 11.92 -10.11 -13.02
CA VAL A 575 11.05 -10.28 -11.85
C VAL A 575 10.28 -9.01 -11.55
N HIS A 576 9.00 -9.12 -11.25
CA HIS A 576 8.07 -7.98 -11.20
C HIS A 576 7.41 -7.82 -9.83
N TYR A 577 7.60 -6.65 -9.22
CA TYR A 577 6.95 -6.23 -7.98
C TYR A 577 5.54 -5.64 -8.22
N ASN A 578 4.80 -6.18 -9.19
CA ASN A 578 3.42 -5.80 -9.43
C ASN A 578 2.58 -6.05 -8.17
N GLY A 579 1.68 -5.12 -7.84
CA GLY A 579 0.96 -5.09 -6.57
C GLY A 579 1.31 -3.88 -5.69
N ASN A 580 1.02 -3.98 -4.39
CA ASN A 580 1.12 -2.87 -3.44
C ASN A 580 2.42 -2.89 -2.60
N TYR A 581 3.03 -4.05 -2.42
CA TYR A 581 4.18 -4.26 -1.54
C TYR A 581 5.50 -3.99 -2.29
N LYS A 582 5.70 -2.74 -2.72
CA LYS A 582 6.87 -2.30 -3.49
C LYS A 582 8.16 -2.38 -2.67
N PRO A 583 9.33 -2.68 -3.30
CA PRO A 583 10.58 -2.92 -2.59
C PRO A 583 11.17 -1.66 -1.92
N TRP A 584 10.79 -0.47 -2.40
CA TRP A 584 11.15 0.83 -1.83
C TRP A 584 10.19 1.34 -0.73
N LEU A 585 9.33 0.47 -0.19
CA LEU A 585 8.41 0.78 0.91
C LEU A 585 8.66 -0.17 2.09
N ASP A 586 8.44 0.30 3.31
CA ASP A 586 8.50 -0.50 4.56
C ASP A 586 7.55 -1.71 4.55
N LEU A 587 6.56 -1.69 3.65
CA LEU A 587 5.61 -2.78 3.42
C LEU A 587 6.21 -3.94 2.62
N ALA A 588 7.37 -3.78 1.97
CA ALA A 588 7.96 -4.77 1.07
C ALA A 588 7.95 -6.19 1.66
N VAL A 589 7.68 -7.20 0.83
CA VAL A 589 7.82 -8.59 1.25
C VAL A 589 9.31 -8.86 1.49
N ALA A 590 9.71 -8.97 2.76
CA ALA A 590 11.10 -8.93 3.19
C ALA A 590 12.03 -9.88 2.39
N LYS A 591 11.60 -11.11 2.13
CA LYS A 591 12.38 -12.10 1.35
C LYS A 591 12.63 -11.72 -0.13
N TYR A 592 11.89 -10.75 -0.69
CA TYR A 592 12.09 -10.30 -2.06
C TYR A 592 12.89 -8.99 -2.14
N LYS A 593 12.92 -8.16 -1.08
CA LYS A 593 13.67 -6.90 -1.04
C LYS A 593 15.13 -7.02 -1.56
N PRO A 594 15.89 -8.10 -1.25
CA PRO A 594 17.27 -8.29 -1.74
C PRO A 594 17.46 -8.45 -3.26
N TYR A 595 16.41 -8.72 -4.05
CA TYR A 595 16.55 -8.71 -5.51
C TYR A 595 16.54 -7.29 -6.08
N TRP A 596 15.94 -6.32 -5.38
CA TRP A 596 15.87 -4.92 -5.83
C TRP A 596 16.95 -4.05 -5.18
N SER A 597 17.20 -4.19 -3.87
CA SER A 597 18.17 -3.37 -3.15
C SER A 597 19.59 -3.45 -3.70
N ARG A 598 20.01 -4.61 -4.22
CA ARG A 598 21.36 -4.80 -4.79
C ARG A 598 21.71 -3.91 -6.00
N TYR A 599 20.73 -3.26 -6.62
CA TYR A 599 20.92 -2.35 -7.76
C TYR A 599 20.77 -0.87 -7.36
N VAL A 600 20.53 -0.59 -6.07
CA VAL A 600 20.49 0.75 -5.48
C VAL A 600 21.91 1.16 -5.10
N GLN A 601 22.31 2.36 -5.54
CA GLN A 601 23.62 2.95 -5.27
C GLN A 601 23.60 3.62 -3.89
N TYR A 602 23.54 2.86 -2.80
CA TYR A 602 23.45 3.39 -1.42
C TYR A 602 24.65 4.26 -0.99
N ASP A 603 25.74 4.22 -1.75
CA ASP A 603 26.90 5.11 -1.66
C ASP A 603 26.66 6.50 -2.28
N ASN A 604 25.59 6.68 -3.07
CA ASN A 604 25.26 7.95 -3.71
C ASN A 604 24.88 9.04 -2.67
N PRO A 605 25.53 10.23 -2.69
CA PRO A 605 25.29 11.29 -1.72
C PRO A 605 23.83 11.75 -1.60
N TYR A 606 23.07 11.79 -2.71
CA TYR A 606 21.65 12.20 -2.68
C TYR A 606 20.78 11.17 -1.96
N LEU A 607 21.10 9.87 -2.07
CA LEU A 607 20.38 8.82 -1.34
C LEU A 607 20.68 8.90 0.16
N GLN A 608 21.94 9.06 0.53
CA GLN A 608 22.36 9.21 1.92
C GLN A 608 21.76 10.45 2.59
N GLN A 609 21.82 11.61 1.93
CA GLN A 609 21.23 12.87 2.41
C GLN A 609 19.72 12.77 2.65
N CYS A 610 19.02 11.95 1.85
CA CYS A 610 17.59 11.70 1.99
C CYS A 610 17.24 10.53 2.93
N ASN A 611 18.22 9.94 3.64
CA ASN A 611 18.07 8.75 4.49
C ASN A 611 17.54 7.51 3.74
N ILE A 612 17.97 7.31 2.50
CA ILE A 612 17.77 6.08 1.73
C ILE A 612 19.05 5.25 1.90
N VAL A 613 19.03 4.34 2.86
CA VAL A 613 20.17 3.50 3.27
C VAL A 613 19.86 2.02 3.09
N GLU A 614 20.91 1.19 3.07
CA GLU A 614 20.79 -0.27 3.14
C GLU A 614 20.30 -0.68 4.54
N GLU A 615 19.41 -1.68 4.61
CA GLU A 615 18.75 -2.20 5.84
C GLU A 615 19.26 -3.59 6.23
#